data_AF-A0A8D8K2D0-F1
#
_entry.id   AF-A0A8D8K2D0-F1
#
_cell.length_a   1.000
_cell.length_b   1.000
_cell.length_c   1.000
_cell.angle_alpha   90.00
_cell.angle_beta   90.00
_cell.angle_gamma   90.00
#
_symmetry.space_group_name_H-M   'P 1'
#
loop_
_entity.id
_entity.type
_entity.pdbx_description
1 polymer ?
#
loop_
_entity_poly.entity_id
_entity_poly.type
_entity_poly.pdbx_seq_one_letter_code
_entity_poly.pdbx_strand_id
1 'polypeptide(L)'
;MRIIVEEHPTILDVSELLRPEKSFADKELGKFRDYTVDDTDPLKERVRRTYKLMHTNQTVEFVQGRHQDWLKFDHFKANIREALEKLNDLVDESDPDLDLPNIVHAFQTAERAREEHPELDWLHLTGLIHDLGKVMAFYGEPQWAVVGDTFPVGCQWGESIVYREDSFDENVDGANPKYNTKNGMYKPKCGLAGLTMSWGHDEFLYRVL
;
A
#
# COMPACT_ATOMS: atom_id res chain seq x y z
N MET A 1 -15.48 9.10 -40.66
CA MET A 1 -16.48 9.90 -39.94
C MET A 1 -15.93 10.12 -38.53
N ARG A 2 -15.27 11.26 -38.27
CA ARG A 2 -14.83 11.62 -36.92
C ARG A 2 -16.07 12.15 -36.21
N ILE A 3 -16.51 11.47 -35.17
CA ILE A 3 -17.50 12.02 -34.26
C ILE A 3 -16.75 13.08 -33.46
N ILE A 4 -16.99 14.35 -33.80
CA ILE A 4 -16.60 15.47 -32.94
C ILE A 4 -17.65 15.44 -31.83
N VAL A 5 -17.26 14.96 -30.66
CA VAL A 5 -18.07 15.10 -29.47
C VAL A 5 -17.86 16.55 -29.01
N GLU A 6 -18.78 17.43 -29.38
CA GLU A 6 -18.78 18.87 -29.02
C GLU A 6 -19.32 19.14 -27.61
N GLU A 7 -19.81 18.11 -26.92
CA GLU A 7 -20.12 18.17 -25.50
C GLU A 7 -18.96 17.54 -24.73
N HIS A 8 -18.23 18.33 -23.96
CA HIS A 8 -17.49 17.78 -22.83
C HIS A 8 -18.53 17.39 -21.79
N PRO A 9 -18.92 16.11 -21.63
CA PRO A 9 -19.64 15.74 -20.43
C PRO A 9 -18.78 16.23 -19.27
N THR A 10 -19.38 16.98 -18.35
CA THR A 10 -18.79 17.24 -17.04
C THR A 10 -18.75 15.89 -16.32
N ILE A 11 -17.78 15.06 -16.72
CA ILE A 11 -17.34 13.93 -15.95
C ILE A 11 -16.73 14.58 -14.72
N LEU A 12 -17.43 14.46 -13.59
CA LEU A 12 -16.85 14.80 -12.31
C LEU A 12 -15.60 13.94 -12.18
N ASP A 13 -14.44 14.55 -12.36
CA ASP A 13 -13.19 13.89 -12.03
C ASP A 13 -13.16 13.79 -10.51
N VAL A 14 -13.57 12.63 -9.99
CA VAL A 14 -13.57 12.35 -8.55
C VAL A 14 -12.17 12.54 -7.93
N SER A 15 -11.11 12.59 -8.73
CA SER A 15 -9.78 12.98 -8.26
C SER A 15 -9.68 14.41 -7.80
N GLU A 16 -10.42 15.33 -8.41
CA GLU A 16 -10.42 16.73 -8.01
C GLU A 16 -10.92 16.92 -6.57
N LEU A 17 -11.69 15.98 -6.03
CA LEU A 17 -12.16 16.03 -4.63
C LEU A 17 -11.09 15.63 -3.60
N LEU A 18 -10.00 15.02 -4.04
CA LEU A 18 -9.03 14.32 -3.19
C LEU A 18 -7.58 14.73 -3.46
N ARG A 19 -7.40 15.68 -4.38
CA ARG A 19 -6.11 16.25 -4.76
C ARG A 19 -5.56 17.11 -3.62
N PRO A 20 -4.28 16.94 -3.22
CA PRO A 20 -3.66 17.73 -2.16
C PRO A 20 -3.28 19.15 -2.58
N GLU A 21 -3.35 19.48 -3.88
CA GLU A 21 -3.12 20.83 -4.37
C GLU A 21 -4.15 21.83 -3.81
N LYS A 22 -3.68 23.00 -3.39
CA LYS A 22 -4.52 24.05 -2.78
C LYS A 22 -5.77 24.46 -3.58
N SER A 23 -5.77 24.24 -4.89
CA SER A 23 -6.91 24.56 -5.77
C SER A 23 -8.04 23.52 -5.71
N PHE A 24 -7.78 22.34 -5.16
CA PHE A 24 -8.66 21.17 -5.17
C PHE A 24 -8.85 20.56 -3.77
N ALA A 25 -7.94 20.85 -2.83
CA ALA A 25 -7.96 20.27 -1.50
C ALA A 25 -9.03 20.93 -0.60
N ASP A 26 -10.10 20.19 -0.29
CA ASP A 26 -11.03 20.52 0.81
C ASP A 26 -10.36 20.35 2.20
N LYS A 27 -9.21 19.65 2.25
CA LYS A 27 -8.36 19.45 3.43
C LYS A 27 -7.06 20.24 3.30
N GLU A 28 -6.65 20.92 4.38
CA GLU A 28 -5.28 21.47 4.46
C GLU A 28 -4.25 20.34 4.38
N LEU A 29 -3.08 20.60 3.76
CA LEU A 29 -2.00 19.61 3.59
C LEU A 29 -1.62 18.85 4.89
N GLY A 30 -1.76 19.49 6.05
CA GLY A 30 -1.51 18.87 7.35
C GLY A 30 -2.57 17.87 7.84
N LYS A 31 -3.65 17.66 7.07
CA LYS A 31 -4.73 16.71 7.37
C LYS A 31 -4.69 15.44 6.49
N PHE A 32 -3.68 15.32 5.63
CA PHE A 32 -3.36 14.07 4.93
C PHE A 32 -2.52 13.18 5.84
N ARG A 33 -2.72 11.87 5.74
CA ARG A 33 -2.03 10.86 6.57
C ARG A 33 -2.16 11.15 8.07
N ASP A 34 -3.36 11.55 8.51
CA ASP A 34 -3.65 11.81 9.91
C ASP A 34 -3.90 10.51 10.69
N TYR A 35 -2.85 10.00 11.33
CA TYR A 35 -2.88 8.82 12.18
C TYR A 35 -3.14 9.14 13.66
N THR A 36 -3.64 10.33 14.00
CA THR A 36 -4.06 10.61 15.39
C THR A 36 -5.13 9.62 15.84
N VAL A 37 -5.07 9.20 17.10
CA VAL A 37 -6.02 8.25 17.67
C VAL A 37 -7.33 8.97 18.02
N ASP A 38 -8.41 8.50 17.42
CA ASP A 38 -9.79 8.91 17.73
C ASP A 38 -10.70 7.68 17.65
N ASP A 39 -11.01 7.10 18.82
CA ASP A 39 -11.84 5.89 18.93
C ASP A 39 -13.30 6.12 18.50
N THR A 40 -13.70 7.37 18.25
CA THR A 40 -15.05 7.72 17.78
C THR A 40 -15.15 7.82 16.26
N ASP A 41 -14.02 7.85 15.55
CA ASP A 41 -13.95 7.87 14.09
C ASP A 41 -13.79 6.43 13.54
N PRO A 42 -14.81 5.87 12.87
CA PRO A 42 -14.75 4.51 12.33
C PRO A 42 -13.64 4.29 11.31
N LEU A 43 -13.24 5.32 10.56
CA LEU A 43 -12.17 5.23 9.57
C LEU A 43 -10.81 5.11 10.26
N LYS A 44 -10.56 5.97 11.25
CA LYS A 44 -9.33 5.92 12.05
C LYS A 44 -9.21 4.62 12.83
N GLU A 45 -10.30 4.11 13.40
CA GLU A 45 -10.29 2.83 14.09
C GLU A 45 -10.06 1.64 13.13
N ARG A 46 -10.63 1.68 11.91
CA ARG A 46 -10.33 0.70 10.85
C ARG A 46 -8.84 0.67 10.54
N VAL A 47 -8.25 1.83 10.27
CA VAL A 47 -6.82 1.98 9.97
C VAL A 47 -5.95 1.49 11.13
N ARG A 48 -6.24 1.95 12.36
CA ARG A 48 -5.50 1.54 13.57
C ARG A 48 -5.56 0.02 13.78
N ARG A 49 -6.72 -0.60 13.59
CA ARG A 49 -6.89 -2.05 13.68
C ARG A 49 -6.09 -2.80 12.62
N THR A 50 -6.09 -2.31 11.38
CA THR A 50 -5.30 -2.91 10.29
C THR A 50 -3.81 -2.88 10.61
N TYR A 51 -3.28 -1.74 11.06
CA TYR A 51 -1.88 -1.62 11.49
C TYR A 51 -1.58 -2.45 12.73
N LYS A 52 -2.46 -2.51 13.73
CA LYS A 52 -2.28 -3.39 14.91
C LYS A 52 -2.16 -4.85 14.50
N LEU A 53 -3.04 -5.33 13.61
CA LEU A 53 -2.97 -6.71 13.10
C LEU A 53 -1.69 -6.94 12.27
N MET A 54 -1.31 -5.97 11.44
CA MET A 54 -0.07 -6.04 10.67
C MET A 54 1.14 -6.15 11.59
N HIS A 55 1.27 -5.25 12.55
CA HIS A 55 2.41 -5.18 13.46
C HIS A 55 2.47 -6.38 14.39
N THR A 56 1.34 -6.96 14.80
CA THR A 56 1.33 -8.21 15.58
C THR A 56 1.79 -9.42 14.77
N ASN A 57 1.39 -9.54 13.50
CA ASN A 57 1.52 -10.80 12.75
C ASN A 57 2.63 -10.84 11.69
N GLN A 58 3.15 -9.69 11.25
CA GLN A 58 4.30 -9.61 10.33
C GLN A 58 5.59 -9.97 11.07
N THR A 59 5.86 -11.28 11.16
CA THR A 59 7.09 -11.86 11.69
C THR A 59 8.01 -12.32 10.56
N VAL A 60 9.28 -12.58 10.87
CA VAL A 60 10.23 -13.18 9.91
C VAL A 60 9.67 -14.50 9.35
N GLU A 61 9.08 -15.34 10.21
CA GLU A 61 8.49 -16.62 9.81
C GLU A 61 7.29 -16.42 8.88
N PHE A 62 6.39 -15.50 9.22
CA PHE A 62 5.23 -15.18 8.39
C PHE A 62 5.65 -14.73 6.99
N VAL A 63 6.56 -13.75 6.91
CA VAL A 63 7.03 -13.23 5.61
C VAL A 63 7.72 -14.31 4.78
N GLN A 64 8.55 -15.15 5.40
CA GLN A 64 9.18 -16.28 4.71
C GLN A 64 8.14 -17.28 4.18
N GLY A 65 7.09 -17.55 4.95
CA GLY A 65 5.96 -18.39 4.52
C GLY A 65 5.24 -17.79 3.31
N ARG A 66 4.99 -16.48 3.32
CA ARG A 66 4.36 -15.78 2.18
C ARG A 66 5.23 -15.76 0.94
N HIS A 67 6.54 -15.57 1.07
CA HIS A 67 7.47 -15.73 -0.04
C HIS A 67 7.41 -17.14 -0.63
N GLN A 68 7.35 -18.18 0.20
CA GLN A 68 7.26 -19.56 -0.27
C GLN A 68 5.94 -19.85 -0.99
N ASP A 69 4.85 -19.17 -0.60
CA ASP A 69 3.54 -19.43 -1.16
C ASP A 69 3.28 -18.62 -2.44
N TRP A 70 3.36 -17.30 -2.35
CA TRP A 70 2.97 -16.37 -3.41
C TRP A 70 3.94 -16.32 -4.58
N LEU A 71 5.23 -16.59 -4.35
CA LEU A 71 6.25 -16.53 -5.40
C LEU A 71 6.25 -17.78 -6.31
N LYS A 72 5.29 -18.69 -6.14
CA LYS A 72 4.97 -19.74 -7.11
C LYS A 72 4.18 -19.20 -8.30
N PHE A 73 3.50 -18.07 -8.12
CA PHE A 73 2.66 -17.41 -9.13
C PHE A 73 1.57 -18.32 -9.74
N ASP A 74 0.97 -19.18 -8.91
CA ASP A 74 -0.03 -20.18 -9.29
C ASP A 74 -1.43 -19.90 -8.71
N HIS A 75 -1.61 -18.77 -8.02
CA HIS A 75 -2.86 -18.42 -7.34
C HIS A 75 -3.95 -17.94 -8.31
N PHE A 76 -3.56 -17.27 -9.41
CA PHE A 76 -4.47 -16.80 -10.45
C PHE A 76 -3.72 -16.46 -11.74
N LYS A 77 -4.47 -16.17 -12.82
CA LYS A 77 -3.94 -15.66 -14.07
C LYS A 77 -4.83 -14.52 -14.56
N ALA A 78 -4.22 -13.37 -14.85
CA ALA A 78 -4.90 -12.19 -15.37
C ALA A 78 -3.92 -11.37 -16.22
N ASN A 79 -4.45 -10.61 -17.19
CA ASN A 79 -3.71 -9.50 -17.78
C ASN A 79 -3.78 -8.26 -16.87
N ILE A 80 -2.97 -7.23 -17.17
CA ILE A 80 -2.89 -6.01 -16.35
C ILE A 80 -4.26 -5.33 -16.22
N ARG A 81 -5.04 -5.26 -17.29
CA ARG A 81 -6.37 -4.63 -17.26
C ARG A 81 -7.35 -5.41 -16.38
N GLU A 82 -7.37 -6.73 -16.48
CA GLU A 82 -8.20 -7.59 -15.62
C GLU A 82 -7.81 -7.42 -14.14
N ALA A 83 -6.52 -7.31 -13.84
CA ALA A 83 -6.03 -7.06 -12.49
C ALA A 83 -6.46 -5.68 -11.97
N LEU A 84 -6.33 -4.63 -12.80
CA LEU A 84 -6.82 -3.27 -12.48
C LEU A 84 -8.33 -3.26 -12.26
N GLU A 85 -9.10 -3.90 -13.13
CA GLU A 85 -10.56 -3.98 -13.02
C GLU A 85 -10.98 -4.69 -11.74
N LYS A 86 -10.21 -5.67 -11.25
CA LYS A 86 -10.47 -6.32 -9.97
C LYS A 86 -10.28 -5.38 -8.78
N LEU A 87 -9.38 -4.41 -8.87
CA LEU A 87 -9.20 -3.38 -7.84
C LEU A 87 -10.39 -2.40 -7.72
N ASN A 88 -11.40 -2.46 -8.60
CA ASN A 88 -12.67 -1.75 -8.39
C ASN A 88 -13.37 -2.19 -7.09
N ASP A 89 -13.20 -3.44 -6.70
CA ASP A 89 -13.90 -4.03 -5.56
C ASP A 89 -13.06 -3.98 -4.26
N LEU A 90 -11.93 -3.25 -4.28
CA LEU A 90 -11.04 -3.10 -3.13
C LEU A 90 -11.10 -1.68 -2.59
N VAL A 91 -11.43 -1.58 -1.30
CA VAL A 91 -11.20 -0.41 -0.46
C VAL A 91 -10.04 -0.71 0.47
N ASP A 92 -9.03 0.15 0.48
CA ASP A 92 -7.81 -0.01 1.30
C ASP A 92 -8.12 0.30 2.77
N GLU A 93 -8.04 -0.71 3.64
CA GLU A 93 -8.32 -0.56 5.07
C GLU A 93 -7.21 0.16 5.85
N SER A 94 -6.06 0.42 5.23
CA SER A 94 -4.92 1.13 5.83
C SER A 94 -4.85 2.61 5.48
N ASP A 95 -5.62 3.04 4.47
CA ASP A 95 -5.63 4.43 4.00
C ASP A 95 -6.54 5.31 4.89
N PRO A 96 -6.01 6.35 5.55
CA PRO A 96 -6.78 7.29 6.37
C PRO A 96 -7.43 8.43 5.57
N ASP A 97 -7.11 8.54 4.28
CA ASP A 97 -7.51 9.65 3.42
C ASP A 97 -8.59 9.24 2.41
N LEU A 98 -8.60 7.97 1.99
CA LEU A 98 -9.42 7.49 0.87
C LEU A 98 -10.37 6.35 1.26
N ASP A 99 -11.63 6.46 0.83
CA ASP A 99 -12.63 5.38 0.83
C ASP A 99 -13.15 5.12 -0.59
N LEU A 100 -12.25 5.22 -1.58
CA LEU A 100 -12.54 5.00 -2.99
C LEU A 100 -12.00 3.65 -3.48
N PRO A 101 -12.59 3.10 -4.56
CA PRO A 101 -12.01 1.98 -5.28
C PRO A 101 -10.55 2.23 -5.68
N ASN A 102 -9.66 1.28 -5.39
CA ASN A 102 -8.21 1.47 -5.59
C ASN A 102 -7.80 1.68 -7.06
N ILE A 103 -8.63 1.27 -8.03
CA ILE A 103 -8.39 1.59 -9.46
C ILE A 103 -8.45 3.10 -9.74
N VAL A 104 -9.27 3.85 -9.01
CA VAL A 104 -9.37 5.31 -9.19
C VAL A 104 -8.04 5.95 -8.83
N HIS A 105 -7.47 5.57 -7.69
CA HIS A 105 -6.13 5.97 -7.25
C HIS A 105 -5.04 5.63 -8.28
N ALA A 106 -5.11 4.44 -8.89
CA ALA A 106 -4.17 4.04 -9.94
C ALA A 106 -4.19 5.00 -11.15
N PHE A 107 -5.38 5.36 -11.66
CA PHE A 107 -5.49 6.33 -12.76
C PHE A 107 -5.10 7.75 -12.34
N GLN A 108 -5.43 8.18 -11.12
CA GLN A 108 -5.00 9.48 -10.59
C GLN A 108 -3.48 9.62 -10.60
N THR A 109 -2.80 8.60 -10.08
CA THR A 109 -1.33 8.54 -10.01
C THR A 109 -0.73 8.55 -11.43
N ALA A 110 -1.26 7.73 -12.33
CA ALA A 110 -0.80 7.64 -13.71
C ALA A 110 -1.00 8.94 -14.50
N GLU A 111 -2.18 9.54 -14.41
CA GLU A 111 -2.51 10.77 -15.14
C GLU A 111 -1.72 11.96 -14.61
N ARG A 112 -1.45 12.02 -13.31
CA ARG A 112 -0.57 13.06 -12.76
C ARG A 112 0.86 12.91 -13.24
N ALA A 113 1.40 11.69 -13.23
CA ALA A 113 2.71 11.41 -13.80
C ALA A 113 2.77 11.77 -15.29
N ARG A 114 1.69 11.51 -16.04
CA ARG A 114 1.56 11.87 -17.45
C ARG A 114 1.56 13.39 -17.69
N GLU A 115 0.91 14.14 -16.82
CA GLU A 115 0.86 15.60 -16.90
C GLU A 115 2.20 16.26 -16.56
N GLU A 116 2.85 15.83 -15.47
CA GLU A 116 4.10 16.43 -15.00
C GLU A 116 5.34 15.97 -15.79
N HIS A 117 5.33 14.73 -16.29
CA HIS A 117 6.46 14.09 -16.96
C HIS A 117 6.03 13.46 -18.29
N PRO A 118 5.49 14.23 -19.26
CA PRO A 118 4.91 13.70 -20.50
C PRO A 118 5.87 12.86 -21.34
N GLU A 119 7.18 13.05 -21.18
CA GLU A 119 8.23 12.31 -21.88
C GLU A 119 8.59 10.94 -21.25
N LEU A 120 8.14 10.65 -20.03
CA LEU A 120 8.47 9.44 -19.28
C LEU A 120 7.29 8.45 -19.26
N ASP A 121 6.99 7.85 -20.42
CA ASP A 121 5.89 6.88 -20.56
C ASP A 121 5.92 5.72 -19.55
N TRP A 122 7.12 5.22 -19.22
CA TRP A 122 7.33 4.19 -18.21
C TRP A 122 6.90 4.65 -16.80
N LEU A 123 6.99 5.95 -16.48
CA LEU A 123 6.56 6.49 -15.19
C LEU A 123 5.04 6.56 -15.09
N HIS A 124 4.36 6.84 -16.21
CA HIS A 124 2.89 6.80 -16.27
C HIS A 124 2.40 5.38 -16.00
N LEU A 125 3.03 4.41 -16.65
CA LEU A 125 2.72 2.99 -16.43
C LEU A 125 3.04 2.57 -14.99
N THR A 126 4.19 3.00 -14.45
CA THR A 126 4.56 2.73 -13.06
C THR A 126 3.48 3.24 -12.10
N GLY A 127 3.01 4.47 -12.30
CA GLY A 127 1.90 5.03 -11.53
C GLY A 127 0.61 4.23 -11.68
N LEU A 128 0.31 3.72 -12.87
CA LEU A 128 -0.88 2.90 -13.09
C LEU A 128 -0.82 1.54 -12.38
N ILE A 129 0.36 0.92 -12.34
CA ILE A 129 0.49 -0.47 -11.87
C ILE A 129 1.00 -0.62 -10.44
N HIS A 130 1.50 0.44 -9.79
CA HIS A 130 2.21 0.33 -8.51
C HIS A 130 1.42 -0.44 -7.43
N ASP A 131 0.10 -0.32 -7.43
CA ASP A 131 -0.79 -0.96 -6.48
C ASP A 131 -1.37 -2.30 -6.92
N LEU A 132 -0.98 -2.83 -8.09
CA LEU A 132 -1.53 -4.08 -8.61
C LEU A 132 -1.30 -5.27 -7.71
N GLY A 133 -0.28 -5.25 -6.84
CA GLY A 133 -0.07 -6.31 -5.88
C GLY A 133 -1.22 -6.48 -4.89
N LYS A 134 -2.09 -5.46 -4.73
CA LYS A 134 -3.25 -5.51 -3.83
C LYS A 134 -4.29 -6.55 -4.25
N VAL A 135 -4.21 -7.10 -5.45
CA VAL A 135 -5.07 -8.21 -5.90
C VAL A 135 -5.02 -9.44 -4.99
N MET A 136 -3.93 -9.62 -4.22
CA MET A 136 -3.82 -10.69 -3.21
C MET A 136 -5.00 -10.71 -2.21
N ALA A 137 -5.57 -9.54 -1.89
CA ALA A 137 -6.73 -9.43 -1.00
C ALA A 137 -7.96 -10.22 -1.49
N PHE A 138 -8.08 -10.45 -2.79
CA PHE A 138 -9.18 -11.23 -3.38
C PHE A 138 -8.92 -12.74 -3.44
N TYR A 139 -7.78 -13.20 -2.94
CA TYR A 139 -7.31 -14.57 -3.03
C TYR A 139 -6.89 -15.11 -1.67
N GLY A 140 -7.52 -14.60 -0.60
CA GLY A 140 -7.42 -15.16 0.75
C GLY A 140 -6.42 -14.48 1.67
N GLU A 141 -5.65 -13.49 1.20
CA GLU A 141 -4.83 -12.68 2.11
C GLU A 141 -5.69 -11.65 2.86
N PRO A 142 -5.51 -11.51 4.18
CA PRO A 142 -6.09 -10.40 4.91
C PRO A 142 -5.42 -9.09 4.50
N GLN A 143 -6.14 -7.97 4.56
CA GLN A 143 -5.62 -6.68 4.13
C GLN A 143 -4.34 -6.26 4.85
N TRP A 144 -4.16 -6.57 6.14
CA TRP A 144 -2.92 -6.29 6.87
C TRP A 144 -1.67 -7.01 6.32
N ALA A 145 -1.85 -8.04 5.48
CA ALA A 145 -0.78 -8.76 4.78
C ALA A 145 -0.67 -8.34 3.29
N VAL A 146 -1.35 -7.25 2.90
CA VAL A 146 -1.43 -6.77 1.52
C VAL A 146 -1.13 -5.29 1.42
N VAL A 147 -1.79 -4.46 2.24
CA VAL A 147 -1.74 -2.98 2.19
C VAL A 147 -0.95 -2.39 3.37
N GLY A 148 -0.78 -1.06 3.36
CA GLY A 148 -0.19 -0.30 4.46
C GLY A 148 1.30 -0.04 4.35
N ASP A 149 1.79 0.86 5.20
CA ASP A 149 3.21 1.21 5.27
C ASP A 149 4.06 -0.02 5.63
N THR A 150 5.15 -0.23 4.90
CA THR A 150 6.04 -1.38 5.09
C THR A 150 7.19 -1.08 6.06
N PHE A 151 7.72 -2.14 6.68
CA PHE A 151 8.88 -2.04 7.58
C PHE A 151 9.77 -3.29 7.50
N PRO A 152 11.07 -3.20 7.80
CA PRO A 152 11.93 -4.38 7.86
C PRO A 152 11.53 -5.30 9.03
N VAL A 153 11.27 -6.58 8.76
CA VAL A 153 11.12 -7.61 9.81
C VAL A 153 12.50 -8.12 10.23
N GLY A 154 12.62 -8.78 11.39
CA GLY A 154 13.88 -9.42 11.80
C GLY A 154 14.95 -8.47 12.33
N CYS A 155 14.60 -7.22 12.62
CA CYS A 155 15.40 -6.27 13.41
C CYS A 155 14.49 -5.42 14.30
N GLN A 156 15.10 -4.62 15.18
CA GLN A 156 14.36 -3.63 15.98
C GLN A 156 13.57 -2.67 15.07
N TRP A 157 12.28 -2.51 15.36
CA TRP A 157 11.38 -1.62 14.62
C TRP A 157 11.72 -0.14 14.86
N GLY A 158 11.77 0.63 13.77
CA GLY A 158 12.07 2.07 13.79
C GLY A 158 11.00 2.92 14.49
N GLU A 159 11.41 4.08 15.01
CA GLU A 159 10.54 4.99 15.77
C GLU A 159 9.47 5.68 14.91
N SER A 160 9.71 5.83 13.60
CA SER A 160 8.81 6.51 12.68
C SER A 160 7.68 5.63 12.12
N ILE A 161 7.62 4.35 12.51
CA ILE A 161 6.56 3.44 12.05
C ILE A 161 5.23 3.93 12.63
N VAL A 162 4.18 3.91 11.81
CA VAL A 162 2.83 4.32 12.23
C VAL A 162 2.39 3.48 13.45
N TYR A 163 1.79 4.10 14.46
CA TYR A 163 1.39 3.44 15.72
C TYR A 163 2.52 2.66 16.44
N ARG A 164 3.78 3.03 16.24
CA ARG A 164 4.93 2.29 16.79
C ARG A 164 4.87 2.06 18.30
N GLU A 165 4.26 2.98 19.05
CA GLU A 165 4.28 2.99 20.52
C GLU A 165 3.50 1.83 21.15
N ASP A 166 2.40 1.37 20.54
CA ASP A 166 1.45 0.43 21.15
C ASP A 166 1.08 -0.77 20.25
N SER A 167 1.42 -0.73 18.97
CA SER A 167 0.97 -1.76 18.02
C SER A 167 1.82 -3.03 18.00
N PHE A 168 3.10 -2.97 18.38
CA PHE A 168 4.03 -4.10 18.30
C PHE A 168 4.09 -5.00 19.54
N ASP A 169 3.38 -4.66 20.62
CA ASP A 169 3.50 -5.33 21.93
C ASP A 169 3.24 -6.84 21.89
N GLU A 170 2.44 -7.30 20.94
CA GLU A 170 2.05 -8.71 20.79
C GLU A 170 2.90 -9.45 19.73
N ASN A 171 3.81 -8.77 19.04
CA ASN A 171 4.65 -9.40 18.04
C ASN A 171 5.75 -10.22 18.71
N VAL A 172 5.71 -11.54 18.46
CA VAL A 172 6.64 -12.52 19.04
C VAL A 172 8.12 -12.27 18.69
N ASP A 173 8.41 -11.62 17.57
CA ASP A 173 9.79 -11.29 17.17
C ASP A 173 10.42 -10.22 18.07
N GLY A 174 9.61 -9.41 18.77
CA GLY A 174 10.09 -8.41 19.73
C GLY A 174 10.79 -9.02 20.94
N ALA A 175 10.42 -10.25 21.31
CA ALA A 175 11.06 -11.01 22.38
C ALA A 175 12.19 -11.94 21.87
N ASN A 176 12.36 -12.07 20.55
CA ASN A 176 13.30 -13.01 19.96
C ASN A 176 14.72 -12.41 19.93
N PRO A 177 15.73 -13.00 20.63
CA PRO A 177 17.08 -12.47 20.69
C PRO A 177 17.81 -12.40 19.33
N LYS A 178 17.29 -13.09 18.30
CA LYS A 178 17.81 -13.00 16.93
C LYS A 178 17.39 -11.70 16.23
N TYR A 179 16.26 -11.12 16.62
CA TYR A 179 15.59 -10.04 15.87
C TYR A 179 15.45 -8.76 16.69
N ASN A 180 15.39 -8.85 18.02
CA ASN A 180 15.10 -7.70 18.90
C ASN A 180 16.28 -6.73 19.12
N THR A 181 17.35 -6.84 18.34
CA THR A 181 18.48 -5.90 18.37
C THR A 181 18.41 -4.94 17.19
N LYS A 182 19.13 -3.80 17.29
CA LYS A 182 19.13 -2.75 16.26
C LYS A 182 19.26 -3.26 14.82
N ASN A 183 20.14 -4.24 14.59
CA ASN A 183 20.33 -4.83 13.27
C ASN A 183 19.71 -6.23 13.15
N GLY A 184 19.32 -6.87 14.27
CA GLY A 184 18.77 -8.22 14.29
C GLY A 184 19.56 -9.20 13.43
N MET A 185 18.90 -9.77 12.41
CA MET A 185 19.50 -10.73 11.48
C MET A 185 20.37 -10.10 10.38
N TYR A 186 20.45 -8.77 10.29
CA TYR A 186 21.10 -8.07 9.19
C TYR A 186 22.53 -7.63 9.50
N LYS A 187 23.35 -7.55 8.45
CA LYS A 187 24.64 -6.84 8.51
C LYS A 187 24.41 -5.33 8.39
N PRO A 188 25.15 -4.51 9.14
CA PRO A 188 25.13 -3.05 8.95
C PRO A 188 25.43 -2.69 7.49
N LYS A 189 24.65 -1.77 6.92
CA LYS A 189 24.79 -1.29 5.53
C LYS A 189 24.63 -2.39 4.46
N CYS A 190 23.77 -3.39 4.70
CA CYS A 190 23.42 -4.41 3.70
C CYS A 190 22.64 -3.88 2.49
N GLY A 191 22.09 -2.65 2.57
CA GLY A 191 21.24 -2.07 1.54
C GLY A 191 19.80 -2.58 1.60
N LEU A 192 18.85 -1.85 1.01
CA LEU A 192 17.43 -2.22 1.08
C LEU A 192 17.14 -3.58 0.45
N ALA A 193 17.83 -3.92 -0.65
CA ALA A 193 17.72 -5.24 -1.28
C ALA A 193 18.23 -6.39 -0.41
N GLY A 194 18.98 -6.10 0.67
CA GLY A 194 19.42 -7.07 1.67
C GLY A 194 18.45 -7.22 2.85
N LEU A 195 17.37 -6.43 2.88
CA LEU A 195 16.36 -6.49 3.93
C LEU A 195 15.22 -7.43 3.52
N THR A 196 14.61 -8.06 4.50
CA THR A 196 13.31 -8.69 4.39
C THR A 196 12.28 -7.69 4.91
N MET A 197 11.46 -7.16 4.01
CA MET A 197 10.38 -6.24 4.34
C MET A 197 9.14 -7.03 4.80
N SER A 198 8.27 -6.41 5.59
CA SER A 198 6.92 -6.90 5.84
C SER A 198 6.23 -7.25 4.52
N TRP A 199 5.54 -8.39 4.47
CA TRP A 199 4.93 -8.88 3.23
C TRP A 199 3.74 -8.01 2.83
N GLY A 200 3.64 -7.68 1.55
CA GLY A 200 2.55 -6.87 1.01
C GLY A 200 2.65 -6.69 -0.50
N HIS A 201 1.79 -5.82 -1.03
CA HIS A 201 1.67 -5.52 -2.46
C HIS A 201 2.99 -5.10 -3.12
N ASP A 202 3.84 -4.31 -2.45
CA ASP A 202 5.15 -3.87 -2.94
C ASP A 202 6.06 -5.04 -3.37
N GLU A 203 6.42 -5.91 -2.42
CA GLU A 203 7.35 -7.02 -2.68
C GLU A 203 6.72 -8.04 -3.63
N PHE A 204 5.41 -8.30 -3.51
CA PHE A 204 4.72 -9.20 -4.43
C PHE A 204 4.79 -8.68 -5.86
N LEU A 205 4.41 -7.42 -6.11
CA LEU A 205 4.44 -6.84 -7.44
C LEU A 205 5.88 -6.76 -7.98
N TYR A 206 6.84 -6.36 -7.16
CA TYR A 206 8.26 -6.34 -7.54
C TYR A 206 8.73 -7.72 -8.03
N ARG A 207 8.25 -8.81 -7.44
CA ARG A 207 8.62 -10.18 -7.83
C ARG A 207 7.85 -10.70 -9.04
N VAL A 208 6.67 -10.17 -9.32
CA VAL A 208 5.87 -10.48 -10.51
C VAL A 208 6.51 -9.88 -11.78
N LEU A 209 7.10 -8.69 -11.67
CA LEU A 209 7.75 -7.94 -12.76
C LEU A 209 9.15 -8.49 -13.09
#